data_AF-A0A1Q9DG69-F1
#
_entry.id   AF-A0A1Q9DG69-F1
#
_cell.length_a   1.000
_cell.length_b   1.000
_cell.length_c   1.000
_cell.angle_alpha   90.00
_cell.angle_beta   90.00
_cell.angle_gamma   90.00
#
_symmetry.space_group_name_H-M   'P 1'
#
loop_
_entity.id
_entity.type
_entity.pdbx_description
1 polymer ?
#
loop_
_entity_poly.entity_id
_entity_poly.type
_entity_poly.pdbx_seq_one_letter_code
_entity_poly.pdbx_strand_id
1 'polypeptide(L)'
;MSLNAPCAGSRRARVCSLHTADIVKSGALDLVVGRDDGNVELWGLGDAAAFASQRLEQAPTPLWETCLQESIQSLSSGHITGGDYVEVVLATFGGKVLAFTPSGAARDPTGTHMAQQEEKEEAGSSLVSRMVKGSKTAESEQAELRHERSRRFQVLEQEVARLKAESDKARKEYQNLSSEQIAMQTTTKVTHRFGLASEEACYILTVESQAAIELISLRADVEVDLLDHAGTGAILSRSKGDPQNPLLATYRMQEEGTRFQIRLRTIEGLSGTLSAFVVPATQPKTAHLISVSIKPLALHEKIAEASADIPMNELRLTGPFSVTDMHSWLALCVNELPSRPTDDEMVISYRSTFVGTQLYGRYSKGTAIFRSDSITTIGVLKDIITKEATAKKVQVSMNVDVKEETFSRFLELVHPKLNYQHALTQQVRMVEPLREVQLQEGETKFLHPELQSVLEQAAEIQQQFQLQPQKLAFLHSIVISAYRHKWRLRGYQSVEHRIKDLQRLLESYNLEVVSAFFSESID
;
A
#
# COMPACT_ATOMS: atom_id res chain seq x y z
N MET A 1 7.52 -15.48 17.82
CA MET A 1 7.35 -14.42 16.81
C MET A 1 6.52 -13.33 17.46
N SER A 2 7.17 -12.29 17.98
CA SER A 2 6.51 -11.13 18.56
C SER A 2 5.82 -10.36 17.44
N LEU A 3 4.49 -10.42 17.41
CA LEU A 3 3.68 -9.56 16.56
C LEU A 3 3.88 -8.13 17.08
N ASN A 4 4.46 -7.26 16.26
CA ASN A 4 4.48 -5.83 16.53
C ASN A 4 3.04 -5.38 16.72
N ALA A 5 2.73 -4.81 17.89
CA ALA A 5 1.49 -4.08 18.08
C ALA A 5 1.43 -2.94 17.06
N PRO A 6 0.30 -2.71 16.38
CA PRO A 6 0.20 -1.60 15.45
C PRO A 6 0.32 -0.29 16.22
N CYS A 7 1.26 0.56 15.78
CA CYS A 7 1.35 1.95 16.23
C CYS A 7 -0.02 2.63 16.04
N ALA A 8 -0.54 3.22 17.12
CA ALA A 8 -1.72 4.07 17.06
C ALA A 8 -1.45 5.23 16.09
N GLY A 9 -2.01 5.17 14.88
CA GLY A 9 -1.84 6.21 13.84
C GLY A 9 -1.61 5.70 12.43
N SER A 10 -1.37 4.39 12.20
CA SER A 10 -1.29 3.85 10.83
C SER A 10 -2.67 3.49 10.30
N ARG A 11 -3.03 3.99 9.11
CA ARG A 11 -4.29 3.62 8.42
C ARG A 11 -4.35 2.11 8.24
N ARG A 12 -5.26 1.44 8.95
CA ARG A 12 -5.52 -0.01 8.80
C ARG A 12 -5.88 -0.34 7.35
N ALA A 13 -5.56 -1.56 6.91
CA ALA A 13 -5.89 -1.99 5.56
C ALA A 13 -7.39 -1.92 5.27
N ARG A 14 -7.72 -1.82 3.98
CA ARG A 14 -9.10 -1.73 3.49
C ARG A 14 -9.95 -2.88 4.04
N VAL A 15 -11.16 -2.55 4.46
CA VAL A 15 -12.20 -3.52 4.82
C VAL A 15 -12.72 -4.19 3.55
N CYS A 16 -12.66 -5.52 3.49
CA CYS A 16 -13.17 -6.34 2.39
C CYS A 16 -14.54 -6.93 2.72
N SER A 17 -14.77 -7.32 3.97
CA SER A 17 -16.02 -7.91 4.44
C SER A 17 -16.35 -7.47 5.86
N LEU A 18 -17.64 -7.35 6.14
CA LEU A 18 -18.20 -7.03 7.45
C LEU A 18 -19.33 -8.01 7.74
N HIS A 19 -19.41 -8.47 8.98
CA HIS A 19 -20.48 -9.35 9.44
C HIS A 19 -20.81 -9.06 10.89
N THR A 20 -22.04 -9.31 11.32
CA THR A 20 -22.47 -9.10 12.71
C THR A 20 -23.09 -10.37 13.30
N ALA A 21 -22.71 -10.70 14.52
CA ALA A 21 -23.20 -11.85 15.27
C ALA A 21 -22.87 -11.71 16.75
N ASP A 22 -23.68 -12.27 17.64
CA ASP A 22 -23.36 -12.34 19.08
C ASP A 22 -22.39 -13.53 19.33
N ILE A 23 -21.11 -13.30 19.07
CA ILE A 23 -20.05 -14.31 19.16
C ILE A 23 -19.68 -14.55 20.63
N VAL A 24 -19.64 -13.49 21.43
CA VAL A 24 -19.29 -13.58 22.86
C VAL A 24 -20.47 -13.97 23.76
N LYS A 25 -21.69 -14.10 23.21
CA LYS A 25 -22.94 -14.38 23.93
C LYS A 25 -23.25 -13.31 24.98
N SER A 26 -23.01 -12.05 24.65
CA SER A 26 -23.31 -10.89 25.50
C SER A 26 -24.79 -10.48 25.44
N GLY A 27 -25.54 -11.02 24.47
CA GLY A 27 -26.89 -10.57 24.12
C GLY A 27 -26.92 -9.35 23.19
N ALA A 28 -25.76 -8.77 22.86
CA ALA A 28 -25.58 -7.75 21.84
C ALA A 28 -24.80 -8.31 20.64
N LEU A 29 -24.98 -7.71 19.46
CA LEU A 29 -24.22 -8.11 18.27
C LEU A 29 -22.78 -7.59 18.36
N ASP A 30 -21.83 -8.47 18.07
CA ASP A 30 -20.45 -8.10 17.78
C ASP A 30 -20.26 -7.79 16.29
N LEU A 31 -19.23 -7.02 15.96
CA LEU A 31 -18.82 -6.71 14.60
C LEU A 31 -17.55 -7.48 14.24
N VAL A 32 -17.63 -8.30 13.20
CA VAL A 32 -16.50 -9.01 12.60
C VAL A 32 -16.05 -8.26 11.36
N VAL A 33 -14.76 -7.93 11.29
CA VAL A 33 -14.16 -7.17 10.19
C VAL A 33 -13.07 -8.00 9.53
N GLY A 34 -13.21 -8.24 8.22
CA GLY A 34 -12.23 -8.92 7.39
C GLY A 34 -11.53 -7.92 6.49
N ARG A 35 -10.20 -7.86 6.56
CA ARG A 35 -9.39 -6.89 5.81
C ARG A 35 -8.60 -7.52 4.68
N ASP A 36 -8.14 -6.66 3.79
CA ASP A 36 -7.38 -7.06 2.62
C ASP A 36 -5.97 -7.56 2.93
N ASP A 37 -5.35 -7.14 4.02
CA ASP A 37 -4.03 -7.62 4.45
C ASP A 37 -4.10 -8.97 5.18
N GLY A 38 -5.30 -9.53 5.33
CA GLY A 38 -5.55 -10.76 6.06
C GLY A 38 -5.83 -10.57 7.54
N ASN A 39 -5.90 -9.32 8.03
CA ASN A 39 -6.37 -9.07 9.39
C ASN A 39 -7.85 -9.38 9.51
N VAL A 40 -8.18 -10.10 10.58
CA VAL A 40 -9.55 -10.40 11.01
C VAL A 40 -9.69 -9.86 12.40
N GLU A 41 -10.71 -9.03 12.60
CA GLU A 41 -10.95 -8.32 13.86
C GLU A 41 -12.35 -8.61 14.37
N LEU A 42 -12.47 -8.76 15.68
CA LEU A 42 -13.74 -8.83 16.40
C LEU A 42 -13.86 -7.60 17.29
N TRP A 43 -14.95 -6.86 17.16
CA TRP A 43 -15.25 -5.66 17.91
C TRP A 43 -16.57 -5.82 18.65
N GLY A 44 -16.56 -5.59 19.96
CA GLY A 44 -17.76 -5.53 20.77
C GLY A 44 -18.45 -4.17 20.61
N LEU A 45 -19.76 -4.19 20.42
CA LEU A 45 -20.58 -2.97 20.27
C LEU A 45 -21.29 -2.55 21.58
N GLY A 46 -20.90 -3.13 22.72
CA GLY A 46 -21.52 -2.91 24.02
C GLY A 46 -22.24 -4.15 24.54
N ASP A 47 -23.05 -3.99 25.59
CA ASP A 47 -23.88 -5.06 26.14
C ASP A 47 -25.37 -4.88 25.79
N ALA A 48 -26.18 -5.91 26.06
CA ALA A 48 -27.61 -5.88 25.78
C ALA A 48 -28.34 -4.71 26.46
N ALA A 49 -27.86 -4.26 27.63
CA ALA A 49 -28.43 -3.13 28.36
C ALA A 49 -28.11 -1.78 27.69
N ALA A 50 -26.89 -1.62 27.19
CA ALA A 50 -26.46 -0.46 26.41
C ALA A 50 -27.26 -0.34 25.10
N PHE A 51 -27.45 -1.44 24.38
CA PHE A 51 -28.26 -1.49 23.17
C PHE A 51 -29.74 -1.15 23.44
N ALA A 52 -30.32 -1.72 24.50
CA ALA A 52 -31.70 -1.43 24.92
C ALA A 52 -31.90 0.03 25.35
N SER A 53 -30.86 0.69 25.85
CA SER A 53 -30.89 2.10 26.27
C SER A 53 -30.67 3.11 25.13
N GLN A 54 -30.49 2.65 23.88
CA GLN A 54 -30.17 3.49 22.70
C GLN A 54 -28.99 4.46 22.90
N ARG A 55 -28.07 4.17 23.84
CA ARG A 55 -26.85 4.94 24.01
C ARG A 55 -25.86 4.59 22.90
N LEU A 56 -26.07 5.18 21.73
CA LEU A 56 -25.21 5.06 20.55
C LEU A 56 -23.80 5.68 20.72
N GLU A 57 -23.48 6.25 21.89
CA GLU A 57 -22.24 6.99 22.15
C GLU A 57 -21.06 6.11 22.56
N GLN A 58 -21.25 4.81 22.78
CA GLN A 58 -20.15 3.92 23.14
C GLN A 58 -19.34 3.51 21.90
N ALA A 59 -18.05 3.86 21.90
CA ALA A 59 -17.13 3.46 20.84
C ALA A 59 -16.93 1.93 20.86
N PRO A 60 -16.88 1.26 19.69
CA PRO A 60 -16.59 -0.17 19.61
C PRO A 60 -15.27 -0.54 20.29
N THR A 61 -15.26 -1.64 21.04
CA THR A 61 -14.07 -2.13 21.74
C THR A 61 -13.45 -3.33 21.02
N PRO A 62 -12.14 -3.34 20.73
CA PRO A 62 -11.51 -4.49 20.09
C PRO A 62 -11.44 -5.66 21.06
N LEU A 63 -11.97 -6.82 20.65
CA LEU A 63 -12.02 -8.04 21.45
C LEU A 63 -10.96 -9.05 21.04
N TRP A 64 -10.71 -9.17 19.73
CA TRP A 64 -9.77 -10.15 19.18
C TRP A 64 -9.26 -9.72 17.80
N GLU A 65 -8.01 -10.08 17.49
CA GLU A 65 -7.39 -9.80 16.19
C GLU A 65 -6.43 -10.94 15.81
N THR A 66 -6.42 -11.33 14.54
CA THR A 66 -5.41 -12.23 13.97
C THR A 66 -5.10 -11.87 12.52
N CYS A 67 -3.95 -12.32 12.00
CA CYS A 67 -3.55 -12.09 10.61
C CYS A 67 -3.33 -13.42 9.90
N LEU A 68 -4.02 -13.61 8.78
CA LEU A 68 -3.95 -14.82 7.95
C LEU A 68 -3.00 -14.71 6.76
N GLN A 69 -2.33 -13.56 6.61
CA GLN A 69 -1.36 -13.28 5.54
C GLN A 69 -1.91 -13.40 4.10
N GLU A 70 -3.24 -13.48 3.95
CA GLU A 70 -3.97 -13.52 2.69
C GLU A 70 -5.22 -12.67 2.81
N SER A 71 -5.62 -11.97 1.75
CA SER A 71 -6.82 -11.15 1.77
C SER A 71 -8.09 -11.96 2.10
N ILE A 72 -8.91 -11.41 3.00
CA ILE A 72 -10.20 -12.00 3.38
C ILE A 72 -11.23 -11.68 2.30
N GLN A 73 -11.80 -12.72 1.70
CA GLN A 73 -12.76 -12.60 0.59
C GLN A 73 -14.21 -12.55 1.09
N SER A 74 -14.53 -13.34 2.11
CA SER A 74 -15.88 -13.41 2.67
C SER A 74 -15.85 -13.82 4.14
N LEU A 75 -16.87 -13.39 4.87
CA LEU A 75 -17.12 -13.69 6.27
C LEU A 75 -18.56 -14.16 6.45
N SER A 76 -18.77 -15.07 7.40
CA SER A 76 -20.09 -15.45 7.91
C SER A 76 -19.93 -15.99 9.33
N SER A 77 -21.05 -16.28 9.99
CA SER A 77 -21.05 -16.93 11.29
C SER A 77 -22.15 -17.97 11.42
N GLY A 78 -21.92 -19.02 12.19
CA GLY A 78 -22.93 -20.04 12.42
C GLY A 78 -22.43 -21.16 13.34
N HIS A 79 -23.15 -22.27 13.38
CA HIS A 79 -22.73 -23.47 14.11
C HIS A 79 -22.21 -24.49 13.08
N ILE A 80 -20.90 -24.57 12.88
CA ILE A 80 -20.30 -25.39 11.80
C ILE A 80 -19.77 -26.71 12.34
N THR A 81 -19.00 -26.68 13.43
CA THR A 81 -18.35 -27.88 13.99
C THR A 81 -19.22 -28.69 14.94
N GLY A 82 -20.50 -28.32 15.11
CA GLY A 82 -21.51 -29.09 15.87
C GLY A 82 -21.62 -28.76 17.36
N GLY A 83 -21.09 -27.62 17.83
CA GLY A 83 -21.23 -27.14 19.21
C GLY A 83 -22.34 -26.09 19.41
N ASP A 84 -22.61 -25.73 20.67
CA ASP A 84 -23.55 -24.65 21.07
C ASP A 84 -23.00 -23.23 20.85
N TYR A 85 -21.87 -23.07 20.16
CA TYR A 85 -21.17 -21.80 19.99
C TYR A 85 -21.29 -21.31 18.56
N VAL A 86 -21.54 -20.01 18.39
CA VAL A 86 -21.45 -19.35 17.10
C VAL A 86 -19.98 -19.17 16.75
N GLU A 87 -19.58 -19.73 15.62
CA GLU A 87 -18.23 -19.67 15.07
C GLU A 87 -18.19 -18.67 13.93
N VAL A 88 -17.04 -18.01 13.75
CA VAL A 88 -16.79 -17.15 12.61
C VAL A 88 -16.15 -17.97 11.51
N VAL A 89 -16.75 -18.01 10.32
CA VAL A 89 -16.18 -18.68 9.14
C VAL A 89 -15.77 -17.65 8.12
N LEU A 90 -14.62 -17.88 7.50
CA LEU A 90 -14.10 -17.04 6.46
C LEU A 90 -13.44 -17.82 5.35
N ALA A 91 -13.33 -17.17 4.20
CA ALA A 91 -12.56 -17.65 3.07
C ALA A 91 -11.44 -16.66 2.73
N THR A 92 -10.23 -17.16 2.53
CA THR A 92 -9.08 -16.37 2.06
C THR A 92 -8.94 -16.41 0.54
N PHE A 93 -8.12 -15.54 -0.04
CA PHE A 93 -7.85 -15.53 -1.49
C PHE A 93 -7.30 -16.85 -2.04
N GLY A 94 -6.45 -17.54 -1.27
CA GLY A 94 -5.93 -18.86 -1.64
C GLY A 94 -6.98 -19.97 -1.63
N GLY A 95 -8.21 -19.67 -1.20
CA GLY A 95 -9.32 -20.62 -1.09
C GLY A 95 -9.35 -21.39 0.23
N LYS A 96 -8.56 -20.98 1.23
CA LYS A 96 -8.63 -21.60 2.57
C LYS A 96 -9.95 -21.19 3.22
N VAL A 97 -10.74 -22.18 3.63
CA VAL A 97 -11.92 -21.96 4.46
C VAL A 97 -11.52 -22.25 5.90
N LEU A 98 -11.65 -21.24 6.77
CA LEU A 98 -11.22 -21.30 8.15
C LEU A 98 -12.40 -20.96 9.07
N ALA A 99 -12.48 -21.64 10.21
CA ALA A 99 -13.45 -21.38 11.26
C ALA A 99 -12.74 -20.98 12.55
N PHE A 100 -13.24 -19.94 13.21
CA PHE A 100 -12.77 -19.48 14.52
C PHE A 100 -13.86 -19.71 15.56
N THR A 101 -13.55 -20.58 16.51
CA THR A 101 -14.44 -20.94 17.61
C THR A 101 -14.09 -20.11 18.86
N PRO A 102 -15.07 -19.44 19.50
CA PRO A 102 -14.80 -18.52 20.62
C PRO A 102 -14.37 -19.22 21.92
N SER A 103 -14.65 -20.52 22.07
CA SER A 103 -14.31 -21.29 23.27
C SER A 103 -13.21 -22.31 22.99
N GLY A 104 -12.17 -22.30 23.82
CA GLY A 104 -11.14 -23.35 23.81
C GLY A 104 -11.68 -24.74 24.16
N ALA A 105 -12.82 -24.83 24.85
CA ALA A 105 -13.51 -26.09 25.18
C ALA A 105 -14.33 -26.67 24.00
N ALA A 106 -14.66 -25.84 23.01
CA ALA A 106 -15.31 -26.25 21.76
C ALA A 106 -14.28 -26.42 20.61
N ARG A 107 -13.00 -26.25 20.91
CA ARG A 107 -11.92 -26.52 19.97
C ARG A 107 -11.91 -28.03 19.74
N ASP A 108 -12.47 -28.50 18.63
CA ASP A 108 -12.17 -29.83 18.09
C ASP A 108 -10.93 -29.68 17.19
N PRO A 109 -9.71 -29.81 17.72
CA PRO A 109 -8.49 -29.59 16.95
C PRO A 109 -8.29 -30.72 15.93
N THR A 110 -9.11 -31.77 16.06
CA THR A 110 -9.05 -33.03 15.34
C THR A 110 -10.14 -33.18 14.31
N GLY A 111 -11.06 -32.22 14.15
CA GLY A 111 -12.23 -32.33 13.25
C GLY A 111 -12.96 -33.68 13.34
N THR A 112 -12.80 -34.40 14.45
CA THR A 112 -13.25 -35.79 14.61
C THR A 112 -14.76 -35.84 14.70
N HIS A 113 -15.39 -34.78 15.21
CA HIS A 113 -16.85 -34.64 15.19
C HIS A 113 -17.39 -34.43 13.77
N MET A 114 -16.68 -33.70 12.90
CA MET A 114 -17.08 -33.54 11.48
C MET A 114 -16.86 -34.81 10.66
N ALA A 115 -15.70 -35.46 10.79
CA ALA A 115 -15.42 -36.71 10.07
C ALA A 115 -16.35 -37.87 10.47
N GLN A 116 -16.77 -37.93 11.75
CA GLN A 116 -17.72 -38.94 12.23
C GLN A 116 -19.18 -38.66 11.81
N GLN A 117 -19.52 -37.44 11.38
CA GLN A 117 -20.84 -37.13 10.82
C GLN A 117 -20.92 -37.56 9.35
N GLU A 118 -19.87 -37.33 8.55
CA GLU A 118 -19.81 -37.83 7.16
C GLU A 118 -19.88 -39.37 7.09
N GLU A 119 -19.21 -40.09 8.01
CA GLU A 119 -19.30 -41.56 8.06
C GLU A 119 -20.66 -42.09 8.57
N LYS A 120 -21.48 -41.27 9.24
CA LYS A 120 -22.76 -41.69 9.83
C LYS A 120 -23.97 -41.47 8.94
N GLU A 121 -23.89 -40.64 7.90
CA GLU A 121 -25.01 -40.50 6.94
C GLU A 121 -25.23 -41.76 6.09
N GLU A 122 -24.24 -42.66 6.00
CA GLU A 122 -24.41 -43.98 5.34
C GLU A 122 -24.90 -45.11 6.27
N ALA A 123 -24.93 -44.91 7.59
CA ALA A 123 -25.34 -45.94 8.55
C ALA A 123 -26.53 -45.48 9.40
N GLY A 124 -27.73 -45.85 8.96
CA GLY A 124 -28.98 -45.56 9.64
C GLY A 124 -29.02 -46.00 11.11
N SER A 125 -29.68 -45.15 11.92
CA SER A 125 -30.26 -45.39 13.25
C SER A 125 -29.30 -45.59 14.44
N SER A 126 -29.31 -44.60 15.34
CA SER A 126 -29.61 -44.77 16.78
C SER A 126 -29.27 -43.48 17.53
N LEU A 127 -30.24 -42.57 17.56
CA LEU A 127 -30.32 -41.51 18.57
C LEU A 127 -30.90 -42.17 19.83
N VAL A 128 -30.07 -42.48 20.82
CA VAL A 128 -30.31 -42.52 22.29
C VAL A 128 -29.29 -43.50 22.90
N SER A 129 -28.08 -43.02 23.18
CA SER A 129 -27.28 -43.41 24.38
C SER A 129 -25.92 -42.72 24.35
N ARG A 130 -25.82 -41.48 24.85
CA ARG A 130 -24.52 -40.92 25.29
C ARG A 130 -24.71 -39.78 26.29
N MET A 131 -25.58 -39.99 27.26
CA MET A 131 -25.44 -39.32 28.56
C MET A 131 -24.59 -40.23 29.46
N VAL A 132 -23.64 -39.60 30.17
CA VAL A 132 -22.76 -40.19 31.20
C VAL A 132 -21.55 -40.97 30.68
N LYS A 133 -20.47 -40.27 30.33
CA LYS A 133 -19.10 -40.66 30.71
C LYS A 133 -18.34 -39.42 31.17
N GLY A 134 -17.68 -39.58 32.32
CA GLY A 134 -17.24 -38.49 33.18
C GLY A 134 -16.12 -37.61 32.62
N SER A 135 -15.86 -36.54 33.37
CA SER A 135 -14.77 -35.59 33.17
C SER A 135 -13.44 -36.33 32.92
N LYS A 136 -12.97 -36.32 31.68
CA LYS A 136 -11.62 -36.75 31.36
C LYS A 136 -10.65 -35.79 32.05
N THR A 137 -9.57 -36.31 32.61
CA THR A 137 -8.48 -35.47 33.14
C THR A 137 -7.79 -34.74 31.99
N ALA A 138 -7.38 -33.49 32.20
CA ALA A 138 -6.75 -32.65 31.18
C ALA A 138 -5.51 -33.31 30.51
N GLU A 139 -4.82 -34.20 31.23
CA GLU A 139 -3.69 -34.98 30.71
C GLU A 139 -4.11 -36.06 29.68
N SER A 140 -5.28 -36.69 29.87
CA SER A 140 -5.81 -37.69 28.95
C SER A 140 -6.28 -37.07 27.64
N GLU A 141 -6.88 -35.88 27.68
CA GLU A 141 -7.29 -35.14 26.48
C GLU A 141 -6.07 -34.63 25.71
N GLN A 142 -5.04 -34.12 26.40
CA GLN A 142 -3.79 -33.71 25.74
C GLN A 142 -3.05 -34.88 25.08
N ALA A 143 -3.10 -36.08 25.65
CA ALA A 143 -2.50 -37.28 25.07
C ALA A 143 -3.24 -37.74 23.79
N GLU A 144 -4.58 -37.75 23.81
CA GLU A 144 -5.41 -38.04 22.63
C GLU A 144 -5.14 -37.04 21.50
N LEU A 145 -5.04 -35.75 21.82
CA LEU A 145 -4.72 -34.69 20.85
C LEU A 145 -3.34 -34.86 20.21
N ARG A 146 -2.32 -35.25 20.99
CA ARG A 146 -0.99 -35.53 20.46
C ARG A 146 -0.99 -36.74 19.54
N HIS A 147 -1.70 -37.80 19.93
CA HIS A 147 -1.80 -39.02 19.12
C HIS A 147 -2.50 -38.76 17.78
N GLU A 148 -3.63 -38.05 17.79
CA GLU A 148 -4.37 -37.72 16.56
C GLU A 148 -3.59 -36.75 15.66
N ARG A 149 -2.89 -35.77 16.26
CA ARG A 149 -1.97 -34.91 15.50
C ARG A 149 -0.87 -35.71 14.81
N SER A 150 -0.25 -36.66 15.51
CA SER A 150 0.78 -37.54 14.93
C SER A 150 0.21 -38.43 13.82
N ARG A 151 -0.99 -38.98 14.01
CA ARG A 151 -1.68 -39.78 12.97
C ARG A 151 -1.95 -38.96 11.71
N ARG A 152 -2.51 -37.76 11.85
CA ARG A 152 -2.74 -36.83 10.73
C ARG A 152 -1.45 -36.47 10.01
N PHE A 153 -0.38 -36.25 10.77
CA PHE A 153 0.94 -35.97 10.20
C PHE A 153 1.45 -37.15 9.35
N GLN A 154 1.33 -38.38 9.86
CA GLN A 154 1.70 -39.58 9.10
C GLN A 154 0.86 -39.75 7.82
N VAL A 155 -0.45 -39.50 7.89
CA VAL A 155 -1.32 -39.55 6.70
C VAL A 155 -0.91 -38.49 5.67
N LEU A 156 -0.65 -37.26 6.12
CA LEU A 156 -0.17 -36.18 5.24
C LEU A 156 1.20 -36.49 4.64
N GLU A 157 2.13 -37.09 5.39
CA GLU A 157 3.44 -37.51 4.88
C GLU A 157 3.30 -38.56 3.78
N GLN A 158 2.43 -39.56 3.97
CA GLN A 158 2.15 -40.57 2.97
C GLN A 158 1.52 -39.96 1.72
N GLU A 159 0.56 -39.06 1.89
CA GLU A 159 -0.11 -38.40 0.77
C GLU A 159 0.85 -37.48 -0.01
N VAL A 160 1.70 -36.73 0.68
CA VAL A 160 2.76 -35.93 0.05
C VAL A 160 3.73 -36.81 -0.73
N ALA A 161 4.11 -37.98 -0.19
CA ALA A 161 4.98 -38.92 -0.90
C ALA A 161 4.31 -39.47 -2.17
N ARG A 162 3.02 -39.83 -2.08
CA ARG A 162 2.21 -40.31 -3.21
C ARG A 162 2.09 -39.24 -4.30
N LEU A 163 1.70 -38.02 -3.94
CA LEU A 163 1.52 -36.91 -4.87
C LEU A 163 2.85 -36.47 -5.53
N LYS A 164 3.97 -36.54 -4.80
CA LYS A 164 5.30 -36.29 -5.38
C LYS A 164 5.64 -37.31 -6.46
N ALA A 165 5.43 -38.60 -6.19
CA ALA A 165 5.69 -39.66 -7.17
C ALA A 165 4.82 -39.51 -8.42
N GLU A 166 3.53 -39.15 -8.25
CA GLU A 166 2.61 -38.89 -9.35
C GLU A 166 3.03 -37.67 -10.18
N SER A 167 3.39 -36.56 -9.52
CA SER A 167 3.94 -35.36 -10.16
C SER A 167 5.21 -35.68 -10.96
N ASP A 168 6.14 -36.45 -10.40
CA ASP A 168 7.40 -36.78 -11.09
C ASP A 168 7.18 -37.68 -12.31
N LYS A 169 6.21 -38.59 -12.24
CA LYS A 169 5.79 -39.39 -13.40
C LYS A 169 5.21 -38.49 -14.49
N ALA A 170 4.26 -37.63 -14.13
CA ALA A 170 3.63 -36.68 -15.07
C ALA A 170 4.65 -35.71 -15.69
N ARG A 171 5.65 -35.26 -14.93
CA ARG A 171 6.74 -34.41 -15.45
C ARG A 171 7.58 -35.11 -16.52
N LYS A 172 7.92 -36.38 -16.29
CA LYS A 172 8.69 -37.18 -17.28
C LYS A 172 7.87 -37.37 -18.56
N GLU A 173 6.58 -37.66 -18.43
CA GLU A 173 5.66 -37.76 -19.56
C GLU A 173 5.56 -36.43 -20.32
N TYR A 174 5.39 -35.31 -19.61
CA TYR A 174 5.36 -33.98 -20.20
C TYR A 174 6.68 -33.61 -20.89
N GLN A 175 7.83 -33.95 -20.30
CA GLN A 175 9.14 -33.69 -20.89
C GLN A 175 9.35 -34.45 -22.20
N ASN A 176 8.80 -35.67 -22.31
CA ASN A 176 8.82 -36.45 -23.55
C ASN A 176 7.90 -35.86 -24.62
N LEU A 177 6.77 -35.25 -24.22
CA LEU A 177 5.81 -34.59 -25.12
C LEU A 177 6.24 -33.17 -25.54
N SER A 178 7.05 -32.49 -24.71
CA SER A 178 7.43 -31.08 -24.87
C SER A 178 8.40 -30.79 -26.02
N SER A 179 8.80 -31.79 -26.83
CA SER A 179 9.63 -31.55 -28.03
C SER A 179 8.94 -30.69 -29.09
N GLU A 180 7.61 -30.48 -29.00
CA GLU A 180 6.81 -29.77 -30.01
C GLU A 180 6.30 -28.37 -29.59
N GLN A 181 6.89 -27.70 -28.58
CA GLN A 181 6.46 -26.35 -28.12
C GLN A 181 4.95 -26.24 -27.85
N ILE A 182 4.47 -26.93 -26.82
CA ILE A 182 3.07 -26.84 -26.40
C ILE A 182 2.87 -25.53 -25.61
N ALA A 183 1.98 -24.66 -26.09
CA ALA A 183 1.55 -23.47 -25.34
C ALA A 183 0.73 -23.91 -24.12
N MET A 184 1.24 -23.64 -22.93
CA MET A 184 0.56 -23.97 -21.68
C MET A 184 -0.11 -22.73 -21.08
N GLN A 185 -1.39 -22.87 -20.73
CA GLN A 185 -2.14 -21.81 -20.04
C GLN A 185 -1.74 -21.73 -18.57
N THR A 186 -1.77 -20.52 -18.03
CA THR A 186 -1.56 -20.28 -16.61
C THR A 186 -2.74 -20.83 -15.81
N THR A 187 -2.49 -21.78 -14.92
CA THR A 187 -3.52 -22.38 -14.04
C THR A 187 -3.70 -21.60 -12.74
N THR A 188 -2.71 -20.79 -12.36
CA THR A 188 -2.73 -19.98 -11.15
C THR A 188 -3.35 -18.63 -11.37
N LYS A 189 -4.22 -18.20 -10.45
CA LYS A 189 -4.74 -16.83 -10.44
C LYS A 189 -3.79 -15.92 -9.67
N VAL A 190 -3.42 -14.82 -10.30
CA VAL A 190 -2.72 -13.69 -9.67
C VAL A 190 -3.65 -12.48 -9.71
N THR A 191 -3.81 -11.83 -8.57
CA THR A 191 -4.53 -10.55 -8.46
C THR A 191 -3.57 -9.47 -7.97
N HIS A 192 -3.92 -8.22 -8.23
CA HIS A 192 -3.12 -7.09 -7.81
C HIS A 192 -3.99 -5.92 -7.37
N ARG A 193 -3.38 -5.05 -6.57
CA ARG A 193 -3.94 -3.76 -6.20
C ARG A 193 -2.84 -2.72 -6.23
N PHE A 194 -3.14 -1.59 -6.83
CA PHE A 194 -2.26 -0.43 -6.85
C PHE A 194 -3.01 0.74 -6.22
N GLY A 195 -2.60 1.14 -5.02
CA GLY A 195 -3.26 2.19 -4.25
C GLY A 195 -2.27 3.22 -3.75
N LEU A 196 -2.72 4.48 -3.68
CA LEU A 196 -1.97 5.57 -3.06
C LEU A 196 -2.11 5.50 -1.54
N ALA A 197 -0.99 5.43 -0.84
CA ALA A 197 -0.90 5.56 0.61
C ALA A 197 -0.60 7.02 0.96
N SER A 198 -1.65 7.77 1.30
CA SER A 198 -1.59 9.22 1.52
C SER A 198 -0.67 9.62 2.68
N GLU A 199 -0.57 8.80 3.74
CA GLU A 199 0.27 9.04 4.91
C GLU A 199 1.78 8.96 4.60
N GLU A 200 2.17 7.98 3.78
CA GLU A 200 3.57 7.76 3.39
C GLU A 200 3.96 8.50 2.09
N ALA A 201 2.98 9.11 1.42
CA ALA A 201 3.11 9.71 0.09
C ALA A 201 3.81 8.76 -0.90
N CYS A 202 3.33 7.52 -0.96
CA CYS A 202 3.83 6.48 -1.83
C CYS A 202 2.69 5.62 -2.38
N TYR A 203 2.96 4.86 -3.43
CA TYR A 203 2.08 3.83 -3.93
C TYR A 203 2.48 2.47 -3.35
N ILE A 204 1.46 1.66 -3.04
CA ILE A 204 1.63 0.27 -2.67
C ILE A 204 1.05 -0.59 -3.79
N LEU A 205 1.93 -1.30 -4.50
CA LEU A 205 1.55 -2.40 -5.38
C LEU A 205 1.51 -3.69 -4.56
N THR A 206 0.31 -4.13 -4.23
CA THR A 206 0.08 -5.43 -3.61
C THR A 206 -0.17 -6.47 -4.69
N VAL A 207 0.58 -7.56 -4.64
CA VAL A 207 0.43 -8.73 -5.51
C VAL A 207 0.02 -9.91 -4.65
N GLU A 208 -1.01 -10.62 -5.07
CA GLU A 208 -1.46 -11.87 -4.44
C GLU A 208 -1.58 -12.99 -5.48
N SER A 209 -1.13 -14.18 -5.11
CA SER A 209 -1.12 -15.37 -5.95
C SER A 209 -1.67 -16.57 -5.17
N GLN A 210 -2.42 -17.44 -5.83
CA GLN A 210 -2.92 -18.67 -5.20
C GLN A 210 -1.81 -19.65 -4.81
N ALA A 211 -0.69 -19.61 -5.53
CA ALA A 211 0.53 -20.34 -5.19
C ALA A 211 1.59 -19.37 -4.66
N ALA A 212 2.54 -19.89 -3.88
CA ALA A 212 3.65 -19.09 -3.38
C ALA A 212 4.36 -18.33 -4.52
N ILE A 213 4.72 -17.08 -4.29
CA ILE A 213 5.43 -16.24 -5.25
C ILE A 213 6.92 -16.58 -5.15
N GLU A 214 7.57 -16.84 -6.27
CA GLU A 214 9.01 -17.06 -6.32
C GLU A 214 9.76 -15.78 -6.70
N LEU A 215 9.25 -15.09 -7.71
CA LEU A 215 9.91 -13.94 -8.32
C LEU A 215 8.88 -12.90 -8.75
N ILE A 216 9.21 -11.62 -8.56
CA ILE A 216 8.53 -10.50 -9.21
C ILE A 216 9.57 -9.65 -9.92
N SER A 217 9.48 -9.54 -11.24
CA SER A 217 10.32 -8.63 -12.02
C SER A 217 9.52 -7.38 -12.39
N LEU A 218 10.07 -6.20 -12.11
CA LEU A 218 9.49 -4.89 -12.41
C LEU A 218 10.20 -4.25 -13.58
N ARG A 219 9.40 -3.67 -14.46
CA ARG A 219 9.83 -2.85 -15.59
C ARG A 219 8.95 -1.61 -15.66
N ALA A 220 9.52 -0.42 -15.61
CA ALA A 220 8.79 0.81 -15.86
C ALA A 220 9.45 1.61 -16.99
N ASP A 221 8.62 2.21 -17.84
CA ASP A 221 9.04 3.18 -18.89
C ASP A 221 9.18 4.61 -18.34
N VAL A 222 8.98 4.77 -17.02
CA VAL A 222 9.05 6.02 -16.29
C VAL A 222 9.91 5.87 -15.05
N GLU A 223 10.62 6.93 -14.68
CA GLU A 223 11.44 6.94 -13.48
C GLU A 223 10.57 6.89 -12.23
N VAL A 224 10.86 5.91 -11.37
CA VAL A 224 10.12 5.61 -10.15
C VAL A 224 11.13 5.22 -9.08
N ASP A 225 10.93 5.73 -7.87
CA ASP A 225 11.77 5.40 -6.73
C ASP A 225 11.16 4.24 -5.94
N LEU A 226 11.87 3.11 -5.83
CA LEU A 226 11.43 1.98 -5.02
C LEU A 226 11.82 2.23 -3.56
N LEU A 227 10.82 2.24 -2.68
CA LEU A 227 10.98 2.57 -1.26
C LEU A 227 11.16 1.34 -0.36
N ASP A 228 11.29 0.13 -0.91
CA ASP A 228 11.40 -1.08 -0.09
C ASP A 228 12.78 -1.18 0.57
N HIS A 229 12.79 -1.43 1.89
CA HIS A 229 13.97 -1.49 2.74
C HIS A 229 14.39 -2.93 3.02
N ALA A 230 15.59 -3.09 3.59
CA ALA A 230 16.04 -4.34 4.19
C ALA A 230 15.05 -4.81 5.27
N GLY A 231 14.53 -6.03 5.13
CA GLY A 231 13.53 -6.61 6.03
C GLY A 231 12.22 -7.02 5.35
N THR A 232 12.01 -6.65 4.08
CA THR A 232 11.05 -7.36 3.23
C THR A 232 11.56 -8.80 3.04
N GLY A 233 10.70 -9.82 3.09
CA GLY A 233 11.06 -11.24 2.91
C GLY A 233 11.57 -11.60 1.51
N ALA A 234 12.16 -10.63 0.79
CA ALA A 234 12.63 -10.72 -0.56
C ALA A 234 13.95 -9.95 -0.74
N ILE A 235 14.80 -10.44 -1.65
CA ILE A 235 16.00 -9.74 -2.09
C ILE A 235 15.64 -8.87 -3.29
N LEU A 236 15.87 -7.56 -3.17
CA LEU A 236 15.75 -6.61 -4.28
C LEU A 236 17.07 -6.48 -5.05
N SER A 237 17.06 -6.83 -6.33
CA SER A 237 18.15 -6.56 -7.26
C SER A 237 17.74 -5.50 -8.28
N ARG A 238 18.46 -4.38 -8.34
CA ARG A 238 18.26 -3.33 -9.37
C ARG A 238 19.26 -3.53 -10.50
N SER A 239 18.76 -3.63 -11.73
CA SER A 239 19.59 -3.68 -12.93
C SER A 239 19.78 -2.27 -13.49
N LYS A 240 20.85 -2.04 -14.26
CA LYS A 240 20.99 -0.79 -15.00
C LYS A 240 19.91 -0.72 -16.07
N GLY A 241 18.98 0.21 -15.93
CA GLY A 241 17.95 0.49 -16.92
C GLY A 241 18.52 1.09 -18.20
N ASP A 242 17.73 1.00 -19.27
CA ASP A 242 17.96 1.75 -20.51
C ASP A 242 17.04 2.99 -20.56
N PRO A 243 17.22 3.95 -21.48
CA PRO A 243 16.37 5.13 -21.53
C PRO A 243 14.88 4.87 -21.77
N GLN A 244 14.51 3.73 -22.35
CA GLN A 244 13.11 3.31 -22.55
C GLN A 244 12.55 2.57 -21.33
N ASN A 245 13.43 2.02 -20.48
CA ASN A 245 13.12 1.22 -19.31
C ASN A 245 14.01 1.70 -18.14
N PRO A 246 13.80 2.94 -17.67
CA PRO A 246 14.63 3.54 -16.61
C PRO A 246 14.64 2.71 -15.33
N LEU A 247 13.55 1.98 -15.04
CA LEU A 247 13.47 1.06 -13.91
C LEU A 247 13.43 -0.40 -14.38
N LEU A 248 14.45 -1.16 -14.01
CA LEU A 248 14.48 -2.62 -14.05
C LEU A 248 14.89 -3.14 -12.68
N ALA A 249 13.97 -3.85 -12.02
CA ALA A 249 14.21 -4.39 -10.69
C ALA A 249 13.62 -5.79 -10.56
N THR A 250 14.21 -6.64 -9.73
CA THR A 250 13.73 -8.00 -9.51
C THR A 250 13.73 -8.30 -8.02
N TYR A 251 12.57 -8.70 -7.51
CA TYR A 251 12.36 -9.20 -6.16
C TYR A 251 12.36 -10.72 -6.20
N ARG A 252 13.31 -11.33 -5.51
CA ARG A 252 13.36 -12.78 -5.30
C ARG A 252 12.90 -13.09 -3.89
N MET A 253 11.82 -13.85 -3.75
CA MET A 253 11.27 -14.21 -2.44
C MET A 253 12.24 -15.17 -1.72
N GLN A 254 12.51 -14.91 -0.45
CA GLN A 254 13.31 -15.78 0.41
C GLN A 254 12.43 -16.74 1.21
N GLU A 255 11.23 -16.27 1.59
CA GLU A 255 10.23 -17.05 2.31
C GLU A 255 9.06 -17.39 1.39
N GLU A 256 8.44 -18.55 1.61
CA GLU A 256 7.23 -18.92 0.87
C GLU A 256 6.07 -18.02 1.29
N GLY A 257 5.61 -17.18 0.36
CA GLY A 257 4.50 -16.26 0.60
C GLY A 257 3.61 -16.14 -0.63
N THR A 258 2.29 -16.07 -0.42
CA THR A 258 1.28 -15.89 -1.47
C THR A 258 0.98 -14.41 -1.74
N ARG A 259 1.40 -13.51 -0.86
CA ARG A 259 1.20 -12.06 -0.92
C ARG A 259 2.53 -11.32 -0.81
N PHE A 260 2.72 -10.29 -1.63
CA PHE A 260 3.88 -9.39 -1.55
C PHE A 260 3.47 -7.94 -1.82
N GLN A 261 4.08 -7.00 -1.10
CA GLN A 261 3.82 -5.56 -1.24
C GLN A 261 5.08 -4.84 -1.66
N ILE A 262 4.97 -4.04 -2.72
CA ILE A 262 6.04 -3.20 -3.24
C ILE A 262 5.66 -1.75 -3.01
N ARG A 263 6.49 -1.01 -2.28
CA ARG A 263 6.32 0.43 -2.10
C ARG A 263 7.15 1.18 -3.13
N LEU A 264 6.51 2.13 -3.81
CA LEU A 264 7.17 2.97 -4.79
C LEU A 264 6.66 4.41 -4.74
N ARG A 265 7.51 5.36 -5.11
CA ARG A 265 7.17 6.77 -5.22
C ARG A 265 7.33 7.24 -6.65
N THR A 266 6.31 7.95 -7.12
CA THR A 266 6.28 8.54 -8.47
C THR A 266 6.81 9.96 -8.42
N ILE A 267 7.38 10.44 -9.53
CA ILE A 267 7.81 11.83 -9.69
C ILE A 267 6.69 12.62 -10.36
N GLU A 268 6.33 13.77 -9.79
CA GLU A 268 5.29 14.63 -10.35
C GLU A 268 5.66 15.13 -11.75
N GLY A 269 4.71 15.03 -12.68
CA GLY A 269 4.88 15.41 -14.09
C GLY A 269 5.35 14.30 -15.01
N LEU A 270 5.85 13.18 -14.47
CA LEU A 270 6.19 12.01 -15.26
C LEU A 270 5.00 11.05 -15.34
N SER A 271 4.80 10.45 -16.51
CA SER A 271 3.74 9.47 -16.74
C SER A 271 4.25 8.30 -17.56
N GLY A 272 3.66 7.13 -17.35
CA GLY A 272 4.13 5.90 -17.95
C GLY A 272 3.37 4.68 -17.48
N THR A 273 3.93 3.50 -17.72
CA THR A 273 3.40 2.19 -17.36
C THR A 273 4.41 1.44 -16.51
N LEU A 274 3.96 0.98 -15.34
CA LEU A 274 4.66 0.00 -14.53
C LEU A 274 4.16 -1.40 -14.89
N SER A 275 5.08 -2.27 -15.30
CA SER A 275 4.83 -3.68 -15.58
C SER A 275 5.47 -4.54 -14.51
N ALA A 276 4.71 -5.45 -13.91
CA ALA A 276 5.19 -6.44 -12.96
C ALA A 276 4.95 -7.86 -13.49
N PHE A 277 6.03 -8.62 -13.69
CA PHE A 277 6.02 -10.01 -14.10
C PHE A 277 6.11 -10.89 -12.85
N VAL A 278 5.01 -11.52 -12.48
CA VAL A 278 4.90 -12.36 -11.29
C VAL A 278 5.07 -13.82 -11.70
N VAL A 279 6.03 -14.50 -11.08
CA VAL A 279 6.30 -15.93 -11.31
C VAL A 279 5.94 -16.71 -10.05
N PRO A 280 4.80 -17.43 -10.05
CA PRO A 280 4.46 -18.34 -8.98
C PRO A 280 5.39 -19.57 -8.96
N ALA A 281 5.51 -20.18 -7.80
CA ALA A 281 6.25 -21.41 -7.53
C ALA A 281 5.54 -22.66 -8.07
N THR A 282 4.91 -22.59 -9.23
CA THR A 282 4.21 -23.70 -9.88
C THR A 282 5.09 -24.40 -10.92
N GLN A 283 4.62 -25.58 -11.34
CA GLN A 283 5.22 -26.33 -12.43
C GLN A 283 4.16 -26.68 -13.48
N PRO A 284 4.38 -26.31 -14.76
CA PRO A 284 5.52 -25.54 -15.26
C PRO A 284 5.52 -24.08 -14.80
N LYS A 285 6.66 -23.42 -15.01
CA LYS A 285 6.84 -22.01 -14.68
C LYS A 285 6.09 -21.15 -15.69
N THR A 286 5.24 -20.28 -15.17
CA THR A 286 4.51 -19.30 -15.95
C THR A 286 4.69 -17.92 -15.34
N ALA A 287 4.70 -16.88 -16.17
CA ALA A 287 4.76 -15.49 -15.72
C ALA A 287 3.43 -14.79 -15.98
N HIS A 288 2.91 -14.10 -14.97
CA HIS A 288 1.73 -13.25 -15.06
C HIS A 288 2.18 -11.81 -15.22
N LEU A 289 1.72 -11.14 -16.29
CA LEU A 289 1.98 -9.72 -16.51
C LEU A 289 0.87 -8.88 -15.88
N ILE A 290 1.24 -8.04 -14.92
CA ILE A 290 0.42 -6.96 -14.38
C ILE A 290 0.91 -5.66 -15.00
N SER A 291 0.02 -4.84 -15.55
CA SER A 291 0.36 -3.52 -16.10
C SER A 291 -0.51 -2.43 -15.47
N VAL A 292 0.14 -1.41 -14.90
CA VAL A 292 -0.53 -0.31 -14.21
C VAL A 292 -0.04 1.03 -14.75
N SER A 293 -0.95 1.96 -15.02
CA SER A 293 -0.60 3.30 -15.50
C SER A 293 -0.21 4.22 -14.35
N ILE A 294 0.94 4.86 -14.45
CA ILE A 294 1.38 5.94 -13.57
C ILE A 294 0.94 7.27 -14.18
N LYS A 295 0.08 7.98 -13.46
CA LYS A 295 -0.45 9.28 -13.87
C LYS A 295 0.55 10.41 -13.55
N PRO A 296 0.61 11.48 -14.35
CA PRO A 296 1.45 12.65 -14.12
C PRO A 296 1.29 13.29 -12.74
N LEU A 297 0.05 13.38 -12.25
CA LEU A 297 -0.28 13.91 -10.93
C LEU A 297 -0.66 12.78 -9.97
N ALA A 298 0.05 11.63 -10.05
CA ALA A 298 -0.29 10.44 -9.29
C ALA A 298 -0.31 10.65 -7.76
N LEU A 299 0.47 11.58 -7.20
CA LEU A 299 0.49 11.86 -5.76
C LEU A 299 -0.63 12.81 -5.29
N HIS A 300 -1.62 13.12 -6.13
CA HIS A 300 -2.76 13.96 -5.77
C HIS A 300 -3.94 13.09 -5.29
N GLU A 301 -4.30 13.25 -4.02
CA GLU A 301 -5.48 12.64 -3.41
C GLU A 301 -6.67 13.60 -3.51
N LYS A 302 -7.86 13.07 -3.80
CA LYS A 302 -9.08 13.88 -3.88
C LYS A 302 -9.49 14.36 -2.49
N ILE A 303 -9.83 15.64 -2.37
CA ILE A 303 -10.34 16.26 -1.14
C ILE A 303 -11.74 16.84 -1.38
N ALA A 304 -12.51 17.03 -0.32
CA ALA A 304 -13.86 17.58 -0.42
C ALA A 304 -13.83 19.06 -0.86
N GLU A 305 -13.01 19.88 -0.19
CA GLU A 305 -12.91 21.32 -0.46
C GLU A 305 -11.46 21.79 -0.35
N ALA A 306 -11.05 22.66 -1.27
CA ALA A 306 -9.79 23.39 -1.20
C ALA A 306 -9.92 24.59 -0.25
N SER A 307 -8.83 24.94 0.43
CA SER A 307 -8.84 26.07 1.36
C SER A 307 -8.84 27.41 0.61
N ALA A 308 -9.73 28.32 1.00
CA ALA A 308 -9.95 29.57 0.27
C ALA A 308 -8.83 30.62 0.43
N ASP A 309 -8.08 30.59 1.53
CA ASP A 309 -7.10 31.63 1.89
C ASP A 309 -5.68 31.39 1.34
N ILE A 310 -5.55 30.52 0.35
CA ILE A 310 -4.25 30.15 -0.20
C ILE A 310 -3.95 30.96 -1.47
N PRO A 311 -2.77 31.57 -1.62
CA PRO A 311 -2.36 32.13 -2.91
C PRO A 311 -2.27 31.01 -3.94
N MET A 312 -2.94 31.16 -5.08
CA MET A 312 -2.99 30.15 -6.15
C MET A 312 -2.57 30.76 -7.49
N ASN A 313 -1.67 30.08 -8.19
CA ASN A 313 -1.44 30.26 -9.63
C ASN A 313 -2.69 29.83 -10.38
N GLU A 314 -2.96 30.43 -11.54
CA GLU A 314 -4.18 30.13 -12.30
C GLU A 314 -3.89 29.85 -13.79
N LEU A 315 -4.39 28.72 -14.28
CA LEU A 315 -4.42 28.34 -15.69
C LEU A 315 -5.86 28.43 -16.20
N ARG A 316 -6.10 29.35 -17.13
CA ARG A 316 -7.39 29.54 -17.81
C ARG A 316 -7.30 28.97 -19.23
N LEU A 317 -8.26 28.13 -19.60
CA LEU A 317 -8.38 27.54 -20.92
C LEU A 317 -9.71 27.96 -21.55
N THR A 318 -9.66 28.33 -22.82
CA THR A 318 -10.83 28.63 -23.65
C THR A 318 -10.67 27.99 -25.02
N GLY A 319 -11.76 27.44 -25.57
CA GLY A 319 -11.71 26.80 -26.89
C GLY A 319 -12.97 26.00 -27.21
N PRO A 320 -13.06 25.35 -28.38
CA PRO A 320 -14.23 24.60 -28.81
C PRO A 320 -14.18 23.14 -28.32
N PHE A 321 -13.88 22.90 -27.03
CA PHE A 321 -13.88 21.56 -26.43
C PHE A 321 -15.18 21.29 -25.67
N SER A 322 -15.63 20.02 -25.66
CA SER A 322 -16.76 19.59 -24.83
C SER A 322 -16.32 19.34 -23.38
N VAL A 323 -17.29 19.23 -22.46
CA VAL A 323 -17.03 18.77 -21.08
C VAL A 323 -16.36 17.40 -21.09
N THR A 324 -16.83 16.50 -21.96
CA THR A 324 -16.28 15.15 -22.13
C THR A 324 -14.83 15.17 -22.60
N ASP A 325 -14.45 16.09 -23.50
CA ASP A 325 -13.06 16.22 -23.94
C ASP A 325 -12.17 16.64 -22.78
N MET A 326 -12.53 17.71 -22.07
CA MET A 326 -11.76 18.20 -20.92
C MET A 326 -11.67 17.13 -19.82
N HIS A 327 -12.78 16.45 -19.53
CA HIS A 327 -12.84 15.35 -18.57
C HIS A 327 -11.90 14.21 -18.98
N SER A 328 -11.87 13.83 -20.26
CA SER A 328 -10.97 12.79 -20.77
C SER A 328 -9.49 13.17 -20.65
N TRP A 329 -9.15 14.44 -20.88
CA TRP A 329 -7.77 14.93 -20.71
C TRP A 329 -7.36 14.95 -19.24
N LEU A 330 -8.25 15.38 -18.33
CA LEU A 330 -8.00 15.34 -16.89
C LEU A 330 -7.88 13.91 -16.34
N ALA A 331 -8.65 12.96 -16.86
CA ALA A 331 -8.55 11.54 -16.47
C ALA A 331 -7.16 10.93 -16.80
N LEU A 332 -6.38 11.57 -17.68
CA LEU A 332 -4.98 11.20 -17.93
C LEU A 332 -4.03 11.80 -16.90
N CYS A 333 -4.40 12.90 -16.25
CA CYS A 333 -3.55 13.65 -15.30
C CYS A 333 -3.70 13.14 -13.86
N VAL A 334 -4.93 12.96 -13.38
CA VAL A 334 -5.24 12.69 -11.96
C VAL A 334 -5.86 11.32 -11.76
N ASN A 335 -5.82 10.83 -10.52
CA ASN A 335 -6.56 9.64 -10.10
C ASN A 335 -7.94 10.00 -9.55
N GLU A 336 -8.78 8.98 -9.37
CA GLU A 336 -10.08 9.09 -8.68
C GLU A 336 -11.06 10.11 -9.29
N LEU A 337 -10.88 10.42 -10.59
CA LEU A 337 -11.87 11.13 -11.36
C LEU A 337 -13.02 10.16 -11.68
N PRO A 338 -14.30 10.59 -11.62
CA PRO A 338 -15.42 9.78 -12.07
C PRO A 338 -15.21 9.25 -13.49
N SER A 339 -15.80 8.11 -13.83
CA SER A 339 -15.64 7.50 -15.16
C SER A 339 -16.27 8.32 -16.28
N ARG A 340 -17.26 9.17 -15.94
CA ARG A 340 -17.97 10.07 -16.85
C ARG A 340 -18.27 11.38 -16.11
N PRO A 341 -18.39 12.51 -16.83
CA PRO A 341 -18.88 13.74 -16.23
C PRO A 341 -20.32 13.55 -15.74
N THR A 342 -20.60 14.06 -14.53
CA THR A 342 -21.93 13.99 -13.89
C THR A 342 -22.79 15.19 -14.26
N ASP A 343 -22.15 16.32 -14.52
CA ASP A 343 -22.79 17.62 -14.67
C ASP A 343 -22.20 18.38 -15.87
N ASP A 344 -22.92 19.40 -16.33
CA ASP A 344 -22.45 20.32 -17.38
C ASP A 344 -21.23 21.15 -16.93
N GLU A 345 -21.08 21.31 -15.62
CA GLU A 345 -19.95 21.94 -14.98
C GLU A 345 -19.45 21.05 -13.85
N MET A 346 -18.18 20.72 -13.91
CA MET A 346 -17.53 19.83 -12.95
C MET A 346 -16.56 20.63 -12.10
N VAL A 347 -16.52 20.31 -10.82
CA VAL A 347 -15.55 20.86 -9.85
C VAL A 347 -14.72 19.72 -9.27
N ILE A 348 -13.42 19.95 -9.18
CA ILE A 348 -12.46 19.01 -8.59
C ILE A 348 -11.57 19.73 -7.59
N SER A 349 -11.24 19.04 -6.50
CA SER A 349 -10.29 19.49 -5.50
C SER A 349 -9.37 18.33 -5.12
N TYR A 350 -8.07 18.60 -5.12
CA TYR A 350 -7.03 17.62 -4.82
C TYR A 350 -5.96 18.23 -3.92
N ARG A 351 -5.25 17.37 -3.18
CA ARG A 351 -4.09 17.71 -2.38
C ARG A 351 -2.94 16.77 -2.71
N SER A 352 -1.75 17.33 -2.97
CA SER A 352 -0.51 16.58 -3.09
C SER A 352 -0.17 15.94 -1.75
N THR A 353 -0.11 14.62 -1.69
CA THR A 353 0.20 13.87 -0.46
C THR A 353 1.65 14.10 -0.03
N PHE A 354 2.55 14.42 -0.97
CA PHE A 354 3.96 14.60 -0.66
C PHE A 354 4.29 15.99 -0.12
N VAL A 355 3.91 17.07 -0.83
CA VAL A 355 4.23 18.45 -0.45
C VAL A 355 3.11 19.09 0.39
N GLY A 356 1.86 18.71 0.16
CA GLY A 356 0.68 19.34 0.80
C GLY A 356 0.06 20.47 -0.01
N THR A 357 0.55 20.76 -1.22
CA THR A 357 -0.03 21.72 -2.15
C THR A 357 -1.41 21.27 -2.61
N GLN A 358 -2.26 22.22 -3.02
CA GLN A 358 -3.63 21.99 -3.43
C GLN A 358 -3.82 22.30 -4.92
N LEU A 359 -4.74 21.58 -5.53
CA LEU A 359 -5.21 21.79 -6.90
C LEU A 359 -6.73 21.89 -6.88
N TYR A 360 -7.25 23.02 -7.34
CA TYR A 360 -8.66 23.25 -7.58
C TYR A 360 -8.91 23.36 -9.08
N GLY A 361 -9.97 22.74 -9.58
CA GLY A 361 -10.35 22.80 -10.98
C GLY A 361 -11.84 22.99 -11.14
N ARG A 362 -12.23 23.85 -12.09
CA ARG A 362 -13.61 24.05 -12.52
C ARG A 362 -13.64 24.05 -14.04
N TYR A 363 -14.43 23.18 -14.65
CA TYR A 363 -14.49 23.08 -16.10
C TYR A 363 -15.91 22.81 -16.58
N SER A 364 -16.23 23.42 -17.72
CA SER A 364 -17.50 23.30 -18.42
C SER A 364 -17.25 23.28 -19.93
N LYS A 365 -18.32 23.32 -20.73
CA LYS A 365 -18.20 23.38 -22.19
C LYS A 365 -17.41 24.62 -22.62
N GLY A 366 -16.28 24.41 -23.27
CA GLY A 366 -15.42 25.44 -23.87
C GLY A 366 -14.64 26.33 -22.90
N THR A 367 -14.76 26.13 -21.59
CA THR A 367 -14.00 26.89 -20.58
C THR A 367 -13.51 25.98 -19.46
N ALA A 368 -12.30 26.21 -18.98
CA ALA A 368 -11.76 25.52 -17.82
C ALA A 368 -10.78 26.42 -17.06
N ILE A 369 -10.80 26.33 -15.74
CA ILE A 369 -9.95 27.08 -14.83
C ILE A 369 -9.33 26.09 -13.84
N PHE A 370 -8.00 26.04 -13.78
CA PHE A 370 -7.26 25.29 -12.78
C PHE A 370 -6.45 26.24 -11.93
N ARG A 371 -6.49 26.05 -10.62
CA ARG A 371 -5.80 26.87 -9.61
C ARG A 371 -4.95 25.97 -8.72
N SER A 372 -3.70 26.34 -8.48
CA SER A 372 -2.82 25.60 -7.58
C SER A 372 -1.74 26.48 -6.96
N ASP A 373 -1.40 26.20 -5.71
CA ASP A 373 -0.25 26.80 -5.02
C ASP A 373 1.08 26.13 -5.41
N SER A 374 1.03 25.11 -6.28
CA SER A 374 2.17 24.52 -6.97
C SER A 374 2.22 24.95 -8.44
N ILE A 375 3.29 25.66 -8.81
CA ILE A 375 3.52 26.03 -10.21
C ILE A 375 3.78 24.81 -11.11
N THR A 376 4.38 23.75 -10.54
CA THR A 376 4.69 22.50 -11.23
C THR A 376 3.40 21.82 -11.66
N THR A 377 2.40 21.76 -10.78
CA THR A 377 1.10 21.15 -11.09
C THR A 377 0.40 21.87 -12.24
N ILE A 378 0.44 23.22 -12.25
CA ILE A 378 -0.08 24.02 -13.38
C ILE A 378 0.69 23.75 -14.67
N GLY A 379 2.03 23.68 -14.60
CA GLY A 379 2.88 23.36 -15.74
C GLY A 379 2.58 22.00 -16.35
N VAL A 380 2.41 20.98 -15.51
CA VAL A 380 2.07 19.62 -15.90
C VAL A 380 0.70 19.58 -16.59
N LEU A 381 -0.33 20.20 -15.99
CA LEU A 381 -1.66 20.27 -16.60
C LEU A 381 -1.62 20.96 -17.97
N LYS A 382 -0.92 22.10 -18.07
CA LYS A 382 -0.76 22.83 -19.33
C LYS A 382 -0.14 21.93 -20.41
N ASP A 383 0.97 21.25 -20.10
CA ASP A 383 1.70 20.44 -21.08
C ASP A 383 0.85 19.28 -21.60
N ILE A 384 0.19 18.55 -20.71
CA ILE A 384 -0.62 17.37 -21.08
C ILE A 384 -1.87 17.79 -21.85
N ILE A 385 -2.61 18.80 -21.36
CA ILE A 385 -3.81 19.27 -22.05
C ILE A 385 -3.43 19.81 -23.43
N THR A 386 -2.30 20.52 -23.56
CA THR A 386 -1.82 21.02 -24.85
C THR A 386 -1.52 19.87 -25.80
N LYS A 387 -0.82 18.83 -25.33
CA LYS A 387 -0.49 17.63 -26.10
C LYS A 387 -1.77 16.94 -26.60
N GLU A 388 -2.73 16.70 -25.71
CA GLU A 388 -3.97 15.98 -26.04
C GLU A 388 -4.92 16.80 -26.92
N ALA A 389 -5.02 18.10 -26.68
CA ALA A 389 -5.77 19.01 -27.55
C ALA A 389 -5.18 19.03 -28.97
N THR A 390 -3.85 19.07 -29.08
CA THR A 390 -3.15 19.00 -30.38
C THR A 390 -3.39 17.66 -31.08
N ALA A 391 -3.32 16.55 -30.35
CA ALA A 391 -3.57 15.21 -30.89
C ALA A 391 -5.01 15.08 -31.43
N LYS A 392 -6.00 15.66 -30.73
CA LYS A 392 -7.40 15.72 -31.18
C LYS A 392 -7.70 16.87 -32.16
N LYS A 393 -6.72 17.68 -32.54
CA LYS A 393 -6.87 18.87 -33.40
C LYS A 393 -7.87 19.91 -32.88
N VAL A 394 -7.96 20.05 -31.56
CA VAL A 394 -8.78 21.07 -30.90
C VAL A 394 -7.92 22.29 -30.59
N GLN A 395 -8.33 23.47 -31.07
CA GLN A 395 -7.62 24.71 -30.77
C GLN A 395 -7.98 25.23 -29.38
N VAL A 396 -6.99 25.25 -28.47
CA VAL A 396 -7.19 25.73 -27.09
C VAL A 396 -6.30 26.93 -26.85
N SER A 397 -6.90 28.04 -26.44
CA SER A 397 -6.20 29.22 -25.93
C SER A 397 -5.97 29.05 -24.43
N MET A 398 -4.73 29.17 -24.00
CA MET A 398 -4.31 29.00 -22.60
C MET A 398 -3.62 30.25 -22.09
N ASN A 399 -4.05 30.74 -20.93
CA ASN A 399 -3.42 31.84 -20.22
C ASN A 399 -3.02 31.38 -18.81
N VAL A 400 -1.80 31.70 -18.38
CA VAL A 400 -1.27 31.34 -17.07
C VAL A 400 -0.94 32.61 -16.29
N ASP A 401 -1.54 32.74 -15.11
CA ASP A 401 -1.27 33.78 -14.14
C ASP A 401 -0.39 33.18 -13.02
N VAL A 402 0.86 33.64 -12.93
CA VAL A 402 1.87 33.13 -11.98
C VAL A 402 2.02 34.11 -10.84
N LYS A 403 1.67 33.68 -9.62
CA LYS A 403 1.70 34.51 -8.41
C LYS A 403 2.98 34.27 -7.61
N GLU A 404 3.70 35.35 -7.30
CA GLU A 404 4.98 35.27 -6.59
C GLU A 404 4.85 34.69 -5.17
N GLU A 405 3.74 34.99 -4.49
CA GLU A 405 3.50 34.54 -3.11
C GLU A 405 3.42 33.00 -3.00
N THR A 406 3.15 32.31 -4.11
CA THR A 406 3.08 30.85 -4.14
C THR A 406 4.44 30.19 -3.94
N PHE A 407 5.53 30.85 -4.35
CA PHE A 407 6.88 30.28 -4.22
C PHE A 407 7.36 30.25 -2.77
N SER A 408 7.12 31.33 -2.02
CA SER A 408 7.48 31.38 -0.59
C SER A 408 6.74 30.30 0.20
N ARG A 409 5.43 30.20 0.00
CA ARG A 409 4.61 29.14 0.61
C ARG A 409 5.08 27.74 0.21
N PHE A 410 5.37 27.51 -1.07
CA PHE A 410 5.88 26.22 -1.54
C PHE A 410 7.20 25.84 -0.84
N LEU A 411 8.13 26.79 -0.73
CA LEU A 411 9.41 26.57 -0.04
C LEU A 411 9.21 26.31 1.46
N GLU A 412 8.27 27.01 2.11
CA GLU A 412 7.88 26.75 3.50
C GLU A 412 7.33 25.34 3.71
N LEU A 413 6.53 24.82 2.77
CA LEU A 413 6.00 23.45 2.84
C LEU A 413 7.09 22.39 2.65
N VAL A 414 8.07 22.64 1.78
CA VAL A 414 9.18 21.71 1.53
C VAL A 414 10.25 21.79 2.64
N HIS A 415 10.37 22.94 3.32
CA HIS A 415 11.42 23.21 4.29
C HIS A 415 11.57 22.17 5.40
N PRO A 416 10.50 21.74 6.11
CA PRO A 416 10.62 20.74 7.17
C PRO A 416 11.27 19.43 6.68
N LYS A 417 10.97 19.02 5.44
CA LYS A 417 11.51 17.79 4.85
C LYS A 417 12.98 17.94 4.52
N LEU A 418 13.38 19.05 3.89
CA LEU A 418 14.79 19.33 3.60
C LEU A 418 15.60 19.48 4.89
N ASN A 419 15.13 20.31 5.83
CA ASN A 419 15.80 20.55 7.09
C ASN A 419 16.00 19.24 7.89
N TYR A 420 14.97 18.39 7.95
CA TYR A 420 15.09 17.08 8.59
C TYR A 420 16.18 16.21 7.93
N GLN A 421 16.20 16.13 6.60
CA GLN A 421 17.22 15.36 5.90
C GLN A 421 18.64 15.94 6.14
N HIS A 422 18.83 17.26 6.16
CA HIS A 422 20.14 17.86 6.49
C HIS A 422 20.55 17.64 7.95
N ALA A 423 19.60 17.73 8.89
CA ALA A 423 19.83 17.49 10.32
C ALA A 423 20.20 16.03 10.61
N LEU A 424 19.68 15.07 9.83
CA LEU A 424 20.01 13.65 9.99
C LEU A 424 21.52 13.37 9.89
N THR A 425 22.25 14.12 9.05
CA THR A 425 23.72 14.03 8.97
C THR A 425 24.38 14.39 10.30
N GLN A 426 23.86 15.40 10.99
CA GLN A 426 24.38 15.81 12.30
C GLN A 426 24.05 14.77 13.37
N GLN A 427 22.81 14.25 13.38
CA GLN A 427 22.39 13.20 14.31
C GLN A 427 23.26 11.94 14.20
N VAL A 428 23.54 11.47 12.98
CA VAL A 428 24.39 10.29 12.74
C VAL A 428 25.82 10.50 13.23
N ARG A 429 26.38 11.71 13.03
CA ARG A 429 27.71 12.07 13.57
C ARG A 429 27.77 12.01 15.09
N MET A 430 26.65 12.22 15.78
CA MET A 430 26.55 12.13 17.24
C MET A 430 26.34 10.71 17.75
N VAL A 431 25.85 9.77 16.93
CA VAL A 431 25.54 8.39 17.38
C VAL A 431 26.76 7.68 17.95
N GLU A 432 27.89 7.68 17.24
CA GLU A 432 29.09 6.94 17.69
C GLU A 432 29.71 7.57 18.96
N PRO A 433 29.95 8.89 19.03
CA PRO A 433 30.42 9.52 20.28
C PRO A 433 29.49 9.28 21.46
N LEU A 434 28.16 9.35 21.27
CA LEU A 434 27.21 9.11 22.35
C LEU A 434 27.22 7.65 22.81
N ARG A 435 27.42 6.68 21.89
CA ARG A 435 27.56 5.26 22.24
C ARG A 435 28.83 5.00 23.05
N GLU A 436 29.93 5.64 22.69
CA GLU A 436 31.18 5.57 23.48
C GLU A 436 30.97 6.11 24.90
N VAL A 437 30.29 7.25 25.03
CA VAL A 437 29.96 7.84 26.33
C VAL A 437 29.05 6.91 27.15
N GLN A 438 28.03 6.32 26.53
CA GLN A 438 27.15 5.34 27.17
C GLN A 438 27.92 4.11 27.66
N LEU A 439 28.92 3.64 26.88
CA LEU A 439 29.77 2.51 27.24
C LEU A 439 30.68 2.82 28.44
N GLN A 440 31.17 4.07 28.55
CA GLN A 440 32.05 4.50 29.63
C GLN A 440 31.31 4.74 30.94
N GLU A 441 30.18 5.44 30.89
CA GLU A 441 29.47 5.92 32.10
C GLU A 441 28.35 4.96 32.56
N GLY A 442 27.90 4.04 31.72
CA GLY A 442 26.86 3.05 32.03
C GLY A 442 25.43 3.61 32.16
N GLU A 443 25.27 4.87 32.56
CA GLU A 443 23.98 5.59 32.61
C GLU A 443 23.96 6.79 31.65
N THR A 444 22.81 7.10 31.06
CA THR A 444 22.64 8.22 30.10
C THR A 444 21.84 9.40 30.65
N LYS A 445 21.42 9.35 31.92
CA LYS A 445 20.51 10.34 32.54
C LYS A 445 21.10 11.75 32.68
N PHE A 446 22.44 11.88 32.60
CA PHE A 446 23.12 13.17 32.62
C PHE A 446 23.10 13.88 31.26
N LEU A 447 22.79 13.16 30.18
CA LEU A 447 22.69 13.72 28.83
C LEU A 447 21.38 14.52 28.69
N HIS A 448 21.40 15.53 27.83
CA HIS A 448 20.19 16.26 27.45
C HIS A 448 19.15 15.29 26.81
N PRO A 449 17.84 15.46 27.04
CA PRO A 449 16.81 14.55 26.52
C PRO A 449 16.88 14.30 25.01
N GLU A 450 17.28 15.31 24.23
CA GLU A 450 17.48 15.17 22.77
C GLU A 450 18.60 14.16 22.42
N LEU A 451 19.70 14.16 23.18
CA LEU A 451 20.81 13.24 22.97
C LEU A 451 20.45 11.81 23.43
N GLN A 452 19.62 11.71 24.48
CA GLN A 452 19.04 10.42 24.90
C GLN A 452 18.15 9.85 23.80
N SER A 453 17.28 10.67 23.19
CA SER A 453 16.45 10.26 22.05
C SER A 453 17.29 9.80 20.85
N VAL A 454 18.41 10.47 20.55
CA VAL A 454 19.33 10.05 19.47
C VAL A 454 19.96 8.69 19.77
N LEU A 455 20.31 8.40 21.03
CA LEU A 455 20.83 7.10 21.45
C LEU A 455 19.78 5.99 21.35
N GLU A 456 18.56 6.26 21.84
CA GLU A 456 17.43 5.32 21.79
C GLU A 456 17.08 4.96 20.35
N GLN A 457 17.11 5.93 19.44
CA GLN A 457 16.76 5.79 18.03
C GLN A 457 17.97 5.52 17.12
N ALA A 458 19.15 5.23 17.68
CA ALA A 458 20.40 5.15 16.93
C ALA A 458 20.35 4.18 15.73
N ALA A 459 19.72 3.01 15.90
CA ALA A 459 19.58 2.03 14.83
C ALA A 459 18.71 2.54 13.67
N GLU A 460 17.61 3.21 13.99
CA GLU A 460 16.69 3.79 13.01
C GLU A 460 17.36 4.97 12.28
N ILE A 461 18.02 5.87 13.01
CA ILE A 461 18.78 7.00 12.46
C ILE A 461 19.84 6.50 11.46
N GLN A 462 20.59 5.45 11.81
CA GLN A 462 21.58 4.83 10.92
C GLN A 462 20.94 4.24 9.66
N GLN A 463 19.80 3.55 9.79
CA GLN A 463 19.07 3.00 8.64
C GLN A 463 18.54 4.11 7.73
N GLN A 464 17.93 5.15 8.29
CA GLN A 464 17.40 6.28 7.54
C GLN A 464 18.51 7.04 6.81
N PHE A 465 19.69 7.15 7.41
CA PHE A 465 20.85 7.82 6.82
C PHE A 465 21.37 7.11 5.56
N GLN A 466 21.30 5.78 5.50
CA GLN A 466 21.67 5.03 4.29
C GLN A 466 20.82 5.44 3.07
N LEU A 467 19.57 5.87 3.31
CA LEU A 467 18.64 6.31 2.27
C LEU A 467 18.61 7.82 2.07
N GLN A 468 19.26 8.58 2.95
CA GLN A 468 19.26 10.03 2.92
C GLN A 468 19.74 10.60 1.57
N PRO A 469 20.80 10.09 0.91
CA PRO A 469 21.22 10.65 -0.38
C PRO A 469 20.14 10.58 -1.45
N GLN A 470 19.39 9.47 -1.49
CA GLN A 470 18.28 9.28 -2.44
C GLN A 470 17.12 10.22 -2.11
N LYS A 471 16.75 10.34 -0.82
CA LYS A 471 15.69 11.24 -0.35
C LYS A 471 16.03 12.71 -0.60
N LEU A 472 17.27 13.13 -0.37
CA LEU A 472 17.75 14.49 -0.65
C LEU A 472 17.73 14.79 -2.15
N ALA A 473 18.24 13.88 -2.99
CA ALA A 473 18.21 14.05 -4.44
C ALA A 473 16.77 14.23 -4.96
N PHE A 474 15.83 13.45 -4.42
CA PHE A 474 14.41 13.58 -4.74
C PHE A 474 13.83 14.96 -4.33
N LEU A 475 14.11 15.43 -3.10
CA LEU A 475 13.68 16.75 -2.65
C LEU A 475 14.29 17.89 -3.48
N HIS A 476 15.58 17.78 -3.83
CA HIS A 476 16.25 18.75 -4.70
C HIS A 476 15.58 18.80 -6.08
N SER A 477 15.25 17.63 -6.64
CA SER A 477 14.54 17.52 -7.91
C SER A 477 13.18 18.26 -7.89
N ILE A 478 12.43 18.16 -6.78
CA ILE A 478 11.16 18.86 -6.61
C ILE A 478 11.36 20.39 -6.65
N VAL A 479 12.33 20.92 -5.89
CA VAL A 479 12.61 22.36 -5.86
C VAL A 479 13.12 22.87 -7.21
N ILE A 480 14.03 22.13 -7.85
CA ILE A 480 14.56 22.46 -9.19
C ILE A 480 13.44 22.43 -10.23
N SER A 481 12.53 21.45 -10.16
CA SER A 481 11.37 21.35 -11.05
C SER A 481 10.44 22.56 -10.89
N ALA A 482 10.14 22.97 -9.66
CA ALA A 482 9.35 24.18 -9.41
C ALA A 482 10.02 25.44 -9.98
N TYR A 483 11.35 25.57 -9.81
CA TYR A 483 12.12 26.67 -10.37
C TYR A 483 12.09 26.69 -11.91
N ARG A 484 12.27 25.53 -12.56
CA ARG A 484 12.13 25.40 -14.02
C ARG A 484 10.75 25.83 -14.50
N HIS A 485 9.69 25.37 -13.84
CA HIS A 485 8.32 25.70 -14.18
C HIS A 485 7.99 27.19 -14.01
N LYS A 486 8.50 27.84 -12.96
CA LYS A 486 8.38 29.29 -12.74
C LYS A 486 8.77 30.08 -13.98
N TRP A 487 10.00 29.87 -14.46
CA TRP A 487 10.56 30.65 -15.56
C TRP A 487 10.04 30.23 -16.92
N ARG A 488 9.82 28.93 -17.14
CA ARG A 488 9.21 28.41 -18.38
C ARG A 488 7.82 28.99 -18.61
N LEU A 489 6.99 29.09 -17.56
CA LEU A 489 5.64 29.65 -17.67
C LEU A 489 5.61 31.17 -17.81
N ARG A 490 6.70 31.87 -17.44
CA ARG A 490 6.93 33.29 -17.72
C ARG A 490 7.50 33.58 -19.12
N GLY A 491 7.79 32.54 -19.90
CA GLY A 491 8.24 32.67 -21.29
C GLY A 491 9.76 32.52 -21.51
N TYR A 492 10.55 32.25 -20.46
CA TYR A 492 11.98 31.98 -20.63
C TYR A 492 12.20 30.56 -21.15
N GLN A 493 13.08 30.40 -22.14
CA GLN A 493 13.31 29.11 -22.80
C GLN A 493 14.20 28.16 -21.98
N SER A 494 15.16 28.69 -21.22
CA SER A 494 16.09 27.89 -20.41
C SER A 494 16.63 28.66 -19.23
N VAL A 495 16.80 27.96 -18.10
CA VAL A 495 17.42 28.47 -16.87
C VAL A 495 18.53 27.55 -16.36
N GLU A 496 19.08 26.68 -17.23
CA GLU A 496 20.05 25.63 -16.83
C GLU A 496 21.33 26.18 -16.21
N HIS A 497 21.75 27.39 -16.57
CA HIS A 497 22.91 28.05 -15.97
C HIS A 497 22.69 28.31 -14.46
N ARG A 498 21.52 28.84 -14.09
CA ARG A 498 21.09 29.12 -12.71
C ARG A 498 20.80 27.85 -11.91
N ILE A 499 20.47 26.73 -12.57
CA ILE A 499 20.18 25.46 -11.88
C ILE A 499 21.42 24.93 -11.16
N LYS A 500 22.61 25.09 -11.73
CA LYS A 500 23.86 24.70 -11.07
C LYS A 500 24.10 25.52 -9.79
N ASP A 501 23.72 26.80 -9.81
CA ASP A 501 23.81 27.67 -8.64
C ASP A 501 22.80 27.25 -7.58
N LEU A 502 21.56 26.98 -7.98
CA LEU A 502 20.52 26.46 -7.10
C LEU A 502 20.91 25.12 -6.48
N GLN A 503 21.52 24.21 -7.23
CA GLN A 503 22.03 22.93 -6.71
C GLN A 503 23.04 23.15 -5.58
N ARG A 504 23.99 24.07 -5.76
CA ARG A 504 24.96 24.43 -4.71
C ARG A 504 24.29 25.05 -3.48
N LEU A 505 23.25 25.87 -3.68
CA LEU A 505 22.48 26.45 -2.57
C LEU A 505 21.65 25.40 -1.82
N LEU A 506 21.16 24.37 -2.51
CA LEU A 506 20.43 23.27 -1.90
C LEU A 506 21.36 22.33 -1.10
N GLU A 507 22.63 22.20 -1.50
CA GLU A 507 23.62 21.42 -0.73
C GLU A 507 23.95 22.05 0.62
N SER A 508 24.12 23.38 0.68
CA SER A 508 24.37 24.11 1.93
C SER A 508 23.10 24.51 2.69
N TYR A 509 21.95 24.31 2.05
CA TYR A 509 20.58 24.57 2.47
C TYR A 509 20.35 25.67 3.52
N ASN A 510 19.84 26.81 3.06
CA ASN A 510 19.25 27.85 3.90
C ASN A 510 17.96 28.37 3.25
N LEU A 511 16.86 28.36 4.00
CA LEU A 511 15.54 28.75 3.48
C LEU A 511 15.50 30.20 2.96
N GLU A 512 16.12 31.14 3.68
CA GLU A 512 16.12 32.56 3.32
C GLU A 512 16.90 32.77 2.02
N VAL A 513 18.06 32.13 1.89
CA VAL A 513 18.92 32.24 0.70
C VAL A 513 18.24 31.63 -0.53
N VAL A 514 17.61 30.46 -0.37
CA VAL A 514 16.86 29.82 -1.47
C VAL A 514 15.64 30.66 -1.86
N SER A 515 14.93 31.24 -0.88
CA SER A 515 13.77 32.10 -1.15
C SER A 515 14.17 33.41 -1.85
N ALA A 516 15.29 34.00 -1.45
CA ALA A 516 15.87 35.16 -2.12
C ALA A 516 16.25 34.82 -3.57
N PHE A 517 16.89 33.66 -3.79
CA PHE A 517 17.24 33.19 -5.14
C PHE A 517 16.00 32.96 -6.02
N PHE A 518 14.90 32.46 -5.46
CA PHE A 518 13.63 32.34 -6.17
C PHE A 518 13.03 33.70 -6.53
N SER A 519 13.21 34.72 -5.68
CA SER A 519 12.65 36.06 -5.87
C SER A 519 13.46 36.92 -6.85
N GLU A 520 14.73 36.58 -7.06
CA GLU A 520 15.63 37.31 -7.96
C GLU A 520 15.18 37.18 -9.43
N SER A 521 15.18 38.29 -10.17
CA SER A 521 14.94 38.28 -11.61
C SER A 521 16.11 37.65 -12.36
N ILE A 522 15.84 37.05 -13.53
CA ILE A 522 16.87 36.53 -14.44
C ILE A 522 17.34 37.61 -15.43
N ASP A 523 16.74 38.79 -15.41
CA ASP A 523 17.06 39.91 -16.31
C ASP A 523 18.40 40.60 -16.02
#